data_AF-A0A954K1W0-F1
#
_entry.id   AF-A0A954K1W0-F1
#
_cell.length_a   1.000
_cell.length_b   1.000
_cell.length_c   1.000
_cell.angle_alpha   90.00
_cell.angle_beta   90.00
_cell.angle_gamma   90.00
#
_symmetry.space_group_name_H-M   'P 1'
#
loop_
_entity.id
_entity.type
_entity.pdbx_description
1 polymer ?
#
loop_
_entity_poly.entity_id
_entity_poly.type
_entity_poly.pdbx_seq_one_letter_code
_entity_poly.pdbx_strand_id
1 'polypeptide(L)'
;YDGSKNSPPESNSEELMEFFSKQKADIVNLISSTPDEKLYESINLAAIPAAYVYGPDGQLKKRFDNETLAYGQEGFTYEKHIVPLIDEMLQPTKKPEK
;
A
#
# COMPACT_ATOMS: atom_id res chain seq x y z
N TYR A 1 -2.93 -14.26 -3.45
CA TYR A 1 -3.08 -15.67 -3.07
C TYR A 1 -4.53 -15.87 -2.74
N ASP A 2 -5.21 -16.73 -3.48
CA ASP A 2 -6.67 -16.93 -3.44
C ASP A 2 -7.09 -17.97 -2.37
N GLY A 3 -6.14 -18.56 -1.64
CA GLY A 3 -6.43 -19.65 -0.70
C GLY A 3 -6.32 -21.06 -1.30
N SER A 4 -5.97 -21.19 -2.58
CA SER A 4 -5.85 -22.49 -3.25
C SER A 4 -4.70 -23.32 -2.69
N LYS A 5 -4.99 -24.56 -2.30
CA LYS A 5 -3.96 -25.52 -1.86
C LYS A 5 -2.98 -25.90 -2.97
N ASN A 6 -3.40 -25.80 -4.23
CA ASN A 6 -2.58 -26.16 -5.39
C ASN A 6 -1.68 -25.00 -5.83
N SER A 7 -1.87 -23.81 -5.27
CA SER A 7 -1.12 -22.60 -5.58
C SER A 7 -0.85 -21.83 -4.27
N PRO A 8 -0.04 -22.40 -3.35
CA PRO A 8 0.36 -21.70 -2.14
C PRO A 8 1.00 -20.34 -2.43
N PRO A 9 1.10 -19.44 -1.44
CA PRO A 9 1.69 -18.10 -1.61
C PRO A 9 3.02 -18.09 -2.37
N GLU A 10 3.88 -19.06 -2.09
CA GLU A 10 5.22 -19.17 -2.65
C GLU A 10 5.24 -19.62 -4.12
N SER A 11 4.14 -20.19 -4.65
CA SER A 11 4.09 -20.75 -6.01
C SER A 11 4.44 -19.76 -7.11
N ASN A 12 4.19 -18.46 -6.88
CA ASN A 12 4.47 -17.40 -7.87
C ASN A 12 5.70 -16.57 -7.49
N SER A 13 6.47 -16.97 -6.47
CA SER A 13 7.57 -16.16 -5.93
C SER A 13 8.65 -15.84 -6.97
N GLU A 14 9.06 -16.81 -7.79
CA GLU A 14 10.08 -16.60 -8.83
C GLU A 14 9.62 -15.57 -9.89
N GLU A 15 8.41 -15.74 -10.43
CA GLU A 15 7.84 -14.82 -11.42
C GLU A 15 7.68 -13.40 -10.84
N LEU A 16 7.19 -13.29 -9.60
CA LEU A 16 7.07 -12.00 -8.91
C LEU A 16 8.43 -11.34 -8.68
N MET A 17 9.44 -12.10 -8.26
CA MET A 17 10.78 -11.56 -8.04
C MET A 17 11.45 -11.12 -9.35
N GLU A 18 11.23 -11.83 -10.45
CA GLU A 18 11.69 -11.41 -11.78
C GLU A 18 11.03 -10.08 -12.18
N PHE A 19 9.71 -9.97 -12.00
CA PHE A 19 8.98 -8.74 -12.28
C PHE A 19 9.46 -7.57 -11.40
N PHE A 20 9.58 -7.76 -10.08
CA PHE A 20 10.04 -6.72 -9.15
C PHE A 20 11.46 -6.26 -9.46
N SER A 21 12.35 -7.17 -9.85
CA SER A 21 13.71 -6.84 -10.29
C SER A 21 13.70 -5.96 -11.55
N LYS A 22 12.84 -6.26 -12.53
CA LYS A 22 12.68 -5.43 -13.74
C LYS A 22 12.14 -4.03 -13.43
N GLN A 23 11.24 -3.92 -12.45
CA GLN A 23 10.69 -2.64 -11.99
C GLN A 23 11.62 -1.88 -11.05
N LYS A 24 12.77 -2.44 -10.66
CA LYS A 24 13.66 -1.88 -9.62
C LYS A 24 12.91 -1.58 -8.32
N ALA A 25 12.03 -2.50 -7.93
CA ALA A 25 11.27 -2.40 -6.70
C ALA A 25 12.17 -2.72 -5.50
N ASP A 26 13.09 -1.81 -5.18
CA ASP A 26 14.07 -1.87 -4.08
C ASP A 26 13.40 -1.63 -2.70
N ILE A 27 12.28 -2.31 -2.49
CA ILE A 27 11.46 -2.26 -1.28
C ILE A 27 11.20 -3.69 -0.80
N VAL A 28 10.80 -3.83 0.47
CA VAL A 28 10.41 -5.13 1.00
C VAL A 28 9.06 -5.52 0.41
N ASN A 29 9.07 -6.53 -0.46
CA ASN A 29 7.87 -7.13 -1.02
C ASN A 29 7.49 -8.37 -0.19
N LEU A 30 6.24 -8.46 0.24
CA LEU A 30 5.72 -9.56 1.06
C LEU A 30 4.57 -10.24 0.33
N ILE A 31 4.56 -11.57 0.33
CA ILE A 31 3.43 -12.35 -0.14
C ILE A 31 2.60 -12.78 1.07
N SER A 32 1.33 -12.40 1.11
CA SER A 32 0.42 -12.80 2.19
C SER A 32 0.17 -14.31 2.16
N SER A 33 0.32 -14.96 3.32
CA SER A 33 -0.14 -16.33 3.56
C SER A 33 -1.63 -16.41 3.92
N THR A 34 -2.27 -15.26 4.15
CA THR A 34 -3.72 -15.14 4.30
C THR A 34 -4.35 -15.00 2.91
N PRO A 35 -5.43 -15.75 2.58
CA PRO A 35 -6.18 -15.55 1.34
C PRO A 35 -6.63 -14.10 1.17
N ASP A 36 -6.57 -13.60 -0.05
CA ASP A 36 -6.86 -12.20 -0.40
C ASP A 36 -8.22 -11.70 0.11
N GLU A 37 -9.31 -12.42 -0.13
CA GLU A 37 -10.64 -12.04 0.37
C GLU A 37 -10.66 -11.83 1.89
N LYS A 38 -10.01 -12.74 2.63
CA LYS A 38 -9.91 -12.65 4.10
C LYS A 38 -9.03 -11.48 4.54
N LEU A 39 -7.93 -11.24 3.83
CA LEU A 39 -7.06 -10.10 4.09
C LEU A 39 -7.81 -8.79 3.86
N TYR A 40 -8.47 -8.65 2.71
CA TYR A 40 -9.25 -7.48 2.33
C TYR A 40 -10.38 -7.19 3.32
N GLU A 41 -11.13 -8.21 3.72
CA GLU A 41 -12.15 -8.10 4.77
C GLU A 41 -11.55 -7.61 6.10
N SER A 42 -10.41 -8.18 6.53
CA SER A 42 -9.77 -7.83 7.80
C SER A 42 -9.29 -6.38 7.90
N ILE A 43 -9.01 -5.74 6.76
CA ILE A 43 -8.58 -4.34 6.68
C ILE A 43 -9.66 -3.42 6.08
N ASN A 44 -10.88 -3.95 5.92
CA ASN A 44 -12.02 -3.26 5.32
C ASN A 44 -11.68 -2.59 3.98
N LEU A 45 -11.03 -3.34 3.09
CA LEU A 45 -10.65 -2.90 1.75
C LEU A 45 -11.54 -3.59 0.72
N ALA A 46 -12.19 -2.82 -0.16
CA ALA A 46 -13.04 -3.37 -1.21
C ALA A 46 -12.24 -3.93 -2.39
N ALA A 47 -11.17 -3.23 -2.79
CA ALA A 47 -10.33 -3.63 -3.92
C ALA A 47 -8.94 -2.98 -3.84
N ILE A 48 -7.96 -3.63 -4.48
CA ILE A 48 -6.66 -3.05 -4.78
C ILE A 48 -6.72 -2.19 -6.06
N PRO A 49 -5.82 -1.21 -6.26
CA PRO A 49 -4.72 -0.82 -5.37
C PRO A 49 -5.16 -0.01 -4.16
N ALA A 50 -4.39 -0.12 -3.07
CA ALA A 50 -4.48 0.73 -1.89
C ALA A 50 -3.10 1.01 -1.31
N ALA A 51 -2.89 2.22 -0.78
CA ALA A 51 -1.67 2.63 -0.11
C ALA A 51 -1.98 3.15 1.30
N TYR A 52 -1.23 2.68 2.29
CA TYR A 52 -1.40 3.08 3.68
C TYR A 52 -0.14 3.84 4.13
N VAL A 53 -0.32 5.09 4.56
CA VAL A 53 0.77 5.93 5.06
C VAL A 53 0.68 6.01 6.58
N TYR A 54 1.72 5.55 7.24
CA TYR A 54 1.86 5.57 8.70
C TYR A 54 2.85 6.66 9.13
N GLY A 55 2.58 7.28 10.27
CA GLY A 55 3.47 8.26 10.87
C GLY A 55 4.63 7.60 11.62
N PRO A 56 5.63 8.38 12.05
CA PRO A 56 6.72 7.89 12.91
C PRO A 56 6.25 7.34 14.27
N ASP A 57 5.02 7.69 14.68
CA ASP A 57 4.31 7.16 15.85
C ASP A 57 3.70 5.77 15.62
N GLY A 58 3.83 5.22 14.41
CA GLY A 58 3.21 3.96 14.00
C GLY A 58 1.71 4.05 13.76
N GLN A 59 1.11 5.25 13.83
CA GLN A 59 -0.32 5.42 13.61
C GLN A 59 -0.62 5.64 12.12
N LEU A 60 -1.74 5.09 11.66
CA LEU A 60 -2.24 5.32 10.32
C LEU A 60 -2.58 6.82 10.17
N LYS A 61 -1.88 7.51 9.27
CA LYS A 61 -2.18 8.90 8.93
C LYS A 61 -3.21 8.98 7.82
N LYS A 62 -3.07 8.14 6.79
CA LYS A 62 -4.01 8.11 5.68
C LYS A 62 -3.99 6.78 4.94
N ARG A 63 -5.16 6.31 4.56
CA ARG A 63 -5.36 5.29 3.52
C ARG A 63 -5.73 6.01 2.21
N PHE A 64 -5.08 5.60 1.12
CA PHE A 64 -5.40 5.98 -0.24
C PHE A 64 -5.96 4.74 -0.92
N ASP A 65 -7.18 4.84 -1.42
CA ASP A 65 -7.90 3.79 -2.13
C ASP A 65 -8.83 4.45 -3.17
N ASN A 66 -9.43 3.65 -4.03
CA ASN A 66 -10.39 4.11 -5.04
C ASN A 66 -11.81 3.60 -4.74
N GLU A 67 -12.14 3.35 -3.46
CA GLU A 67 -13.49 2.93 -3.05
C GLU A 67 -14.52 4.04 -3.28
N THR A 68 -14.03 5.28 -3.32
CA THR A 68 -14.81 6.47 -3.68
C THR A 68 -14.18 7.16 -4.89
N LEU A 69 -14.93 8.02 -5.57
CA LEU A 69 -14.43 8.86 -6.66
C LEU A 69 -13.62 10.08 -6.16
N ALA A 70 -13.03 10.02 -4.97
CA ALA A 70 -12.26 11.12 -4.38
C ALA A 70 -11.05 11.54 -5.23
N TYR A 71 -10.53 10.64 -6.06
CA TYR A 71 -9.40 10.86 -6.96
C TYR A 71 -9.79 10.88 -8.45
N GLY A 72 -11.10 10.94 -8.73
CA GLY A 72 -11.62 10.82 -10.09
C GLY A 72 -11.52 9.42 -10.67
N GLN A 73 -11.82 9.30 -11.96
CA GLN A 73 -11.84 8.01 -12.68
C GLN A 73 -10.45 7.37 -12.79
N GLU A 74 -9.40 8.19 -12.83
CA GLU A 74 -8.00 7.73 -12.92
C GLU A 74 -7.47 7.18 -11.59
N GLY A 75 -8.16 7.44 -10.48
CA GLY A 75 -7.74 7.04 -9.16
C GLY A 75 -6.54 7.81 -8.61
N PHE A 76 -6.08 7.41 -7.41
CA PHE A 76 -4.93 8.05 -6.80
C PHE A 76 -3.61 7.66 -7.49
N THR A 77 -2.69 8.62 -7.61
CA THR A 77 -1.27 8.38 -7.92
C THR A 77 -0.35 8.83 -6.79
N TYR A 78 0.89 8.33 -6.80
CA TYR A 78 1.90 8.67 -5.80
C TYR A 78 2.28 10.16 -5.87
N GLU A 79 2.60 10.66 -7.06
CA GLU A 79 3.13 12.01 -7.29
C GLU A 79 2.11 13.09 -6.89
N LYS A 80 0.83 12.83 -7.16
CA LYS A 80 -0.23 13.82 -6.94
C LYS A 80 -0.78 13.80 -5.52
N HIS A 81 -0.76 12.66 -4.84
CA HIS A 81 -1.53 12.50 -3.59
C HIS A 81 -0.71 11.97 -2.41
N ILE A 82 0.25 11.06 -2.65
CA ILE A 82 0.99 10.39 -1.57
C ILE A 82 2.26 11.15 -1.22
N VAL A 83 3.10 11.45 -2.22
CA VAL A 83 4.38 12.16 -2.03
C VAL A 83 4.16 13.51 -1.34
N PRO A 84 3.17 14.36 -1.72
CA PRO A 84 2.94 15.61 -1.02
C PRO A 84 2.58 15.44 0.47
N LEU A 85 1.84 14.38 0.83
CA LEU A 85 1.53 14.08 2.22
C LEU A 85 2.80 13.68 2.99
N ILE A 86 3.65 12.85 2.38
CA ILE A 86 4.92 12.44 3.00
C ILE A 86 5.83 13.66 3.19
N ASP A 87 5.94 14.53 2.18
CA ASP A 87 6.74 15.75 2.28
C ASP A 87 6.25 16.67 3.41
N GLU A 88 4.93 16.86 3.55
CA GLU A 88 4.33 17.59 4.67
C GLU A 88 4.70 16.97 6.03
N MET A 89 4.65 15.64 6.14
CA MET A 89 4.98 14.91 7.37
C MET A 89 6.47 14.99 7.74
N LEU A 90 7.36 15.12 6.76
CA LEU A 90 8.80 15.21 6.97
C LEU A 90 9.27 16.63 7.28
N GLN A 91 8.43 17.65 7.09
CA GLN A 91 8.78 19.01 7.49
C GLN A 91 8.94 19.08 9.01
N PRO A 92 10.01 19.75 9.50
CA PRO A 92 10.17 19.95 10.94
C PRO A 92 8.97 20.72 11.47
N THR A 93 8.26 20.12 12.43
CA THR A 93 7.15 20.78 13.13
C THR A 93 7.66 22.11 13.69
N LYS A 94 7.09 23.23 13.24
CA LYS A 94 7.35 24.53 13.86
C LYS A 94 6.96 24.39 15.33
N LYS A 95 7.95 24.45 16.24
CA LYS A 95 7.71 24.52 17.68
C LYS A 95 6.71 25.65 17.93
N PRO A 96 5.66 25.43 18.75
CA PRO A 96 4.80 26.53 19.15
C PRO A 96 5.67 27.58 19.85
N GLU A 97 5.66 28.82 19.34
CA GLU A 97 6.25 29.97 20.02
C GLU A 97 5.54 30.11 21.37
N LYS A 98 6.32 30.10 22.45
CA LYS A 98 5.86 30.40 23.82
C LYS A 98 5.85 31.90 24.04
#